data_AF-A0A7C6M4E4-F1
#
_entry.id   AF-A0A7C6M4E4-F1
#
_cell.length_a   1.000
_cell.length_b   1.000
_cell.length_c   1.000
_cell.angle_alpha   90.00
_cell.angle_beta   90.00
_cell.angle_gamma   90.00
#
_symmetry.space_group_name_H-M   'P 1'
#
loop_
_entity.id
_entity.type
_entity.pdbx_description
1 polymer ?
#
loop_
_entity_poly.entity_id
_entity_poly.type
_entity_poly.pdbx_seq_one_letter_code
_entity_poly.pdbx_strand_id
1 'polypeptide(L)'
;MKKLELGKNVYQLVIYDPVIALENFKSKNITITSFVKTDQYTYQFKASPLHHHKIMQSFKGVKFVRKEGVLGIIRNLISSRTTIIALIIGILCINYFSSFILRISIKGDAPSLEPLIVKTLEKYNIKPYNYLLDNEKLLEIETEIAKELREQVEFFQIRKRGSLITIRYFKRRVSPIIPVLGENLYAQKDGLVRYFRVSNGQVMVKENQYVRKGDLLVSAYVDKTDGTREYVGTLGSVYANTWHRITASVDEEKVKGLSDADPLVGVQMISSGYFQAVGKP
;
A
#
# COMPACT_ATOMS: atom_id res chain seq x y z
N MET A 1 15.12 -12.76 -54.20
CA MET A 1 14.22 -11.98 -53.32
C MET A 1 12.79 -12.47 -53.50
N LYS A 2 12.15 -12.97 -52.43
CA LYS A 2 10.76 -13.47 -52.46
C LYS A 2 9.83 -12.29 -52.79
N LYS A 3 9.16 -12.32 -53.93
CA LYS A 3 8.26 -11.26 -54.38
C LYS A 3 7.13 -11.13 -53.35
N LEU A 4 7.00 -9.96 -52.74
CA LEU A 4 5.95 -9.68 -51.75
C LEU A 4 4.59 -9.83 -52.46
N GLU A 5 3.82 -10.87 -52.17
CA GLU A 5 2.48 -11.05 -52.74
C GLU A 5 1.51 -10.08 -52.05
N LEU A 6 1.45 -8.85 -52.58
CA LEU A 6 0.60 -7.74 -52.10
C LEU A 6 -0.93 -8.01 -52.22
N GLY A 7 -1.33 -9.23 -52.60
CA GLY A 7 -2.69 -9.62 -52.99
C GLY A 7 -2.79 -9.91 -54.48
N LYS A 8 -3.94 -10.41 -54.92
CA LYS A 8 -4.21 -10.75 -56.33
C LYS A 8 -5.48 -10.03 -56.78
N ASN A 9 -5.43 -9.38 -57.94
CA ASN A 9 -6.60 -8.77 -58.55
C ASN A 9 -7.33 -9.80 -59.42
N VAL A 10 -8.66 -9.80 -59.34
CA VAL A 10 -9.52 -10.65 -60.18
C VAL A 10 -9.92 -9.87 -61.42
N TYR A 11 -9.63 -10.45 -62.58
CA TYR A 11 -9.99 -9.93 -63.89
C TYR A 11 -10.91 -10.90 -64.60
N GLN A 12 -11.82 -10.36 -65.39
CA GLN A 12 -12.75 -11.11 -66.24
C GLN A 12 -12.46 -10.75 -67.69
N LEU A 13 -12.38 -11.75 -68.56
CA LEU A 13 -11.93 -11.59 -69.93
C LEU A 13 -12.80 -12.46 -70.83
N VAL A 14 -13.38 -11.83 -71.86
CA VAL A 14 -14.24 -12.50 -72.85
C VAL A 14 -13.36 -12.97 -74.01
N ILE A 15 -13.29 -14.29 -74.23
CA ILE A 15 -12.46 -14.89 -75.28
C ILE A 15 -13.19 -16.08 -75.91
N TYR A 16 -13.02 -16.20 -77.22
CA TYR A 16 -13.46 -17.36 -78.00
C TYR A 16 -12.51 -18.56 -77.88
N ASP A 17 -11.19 -18.31 -77.84
CA ASP A 17 -10.15 -19.34 -77.68
C ASP A 17 -9.25 -19.07 -76.46
N PRO A 18 -9.26 -19.94 -75.42
CA PRO A 18 -8.42 -19.78 -74.23
C PRO A 18 -6.91 -19.98 -74.50
N VAL A 19 -6.51 -20.70 -75.55
CA VAL A 19 -5.09 -21.01 -75.84
C VAL A 19 -4.34 -19.75 -76.27
N ILE A 20 -4.94 -18.97 -77.19
CA ILE A 20 -4.41 -17.68 -77.65
C ILE A 20 -4.19 -16.71 -76.48
N ALA A 21 -5.05 -16.77 -75.46
CA ALA A 21 -4.90 -15.94 -74.28
C ALA A 21 -3.72 -16.39 -73.40
N LEU A 22 -3.57 -17.70 -73.19
CA LEU A 22 -2.45 -18.26 -72.41
C LEU A 22 -1.10 -17.97 -73.05
N GLU A 23 -0.98 -18.04 -74.38
CA GLU A 23 0.24 -17.67 -75.09
C GLU A 23 0.59 -16.19 -74.94
N ASN A 24 -0.42 -15.31 -74.98
CA ASN A 24 -0.25 -13.88 -74.76
C ASN A 24 0.14 -13.54 -73.30
N PHE A 25 -0.35 -14.29 -72.32
CA PHE A 25 0.11 -14.14 -70.93
C PHE A 25 1.56 -14.59 -70.76
N LYS A 26 1.96 -15.67 -71.43
CA LYS A 26 3.33 -16.21 -71.39
C LYS A 26 4.33 -15.28 -72.08
N SER A 27 4.01 -14.77 -73.27
CA SER A 27 4.88 -13.87 -74.03
C SER A 27 5.15 -12.54 -73.31
N LYS A 28 4.17 -12.05 -72.53
CA LYS A 28 4.28 -10.81 -71.76
C LYS A 28 4.74 -11.00 -70.32
N ASN A 29 5.12 -12.23 -69.94
CA ASN A 29 5.61 -12.60 -68.61
C ASN A 29 4.64 -12.19 -67.49
N ILE A 30 3.34 -12.44 -67.70
CA ILE A 30 2.28 -12.16 -66.73
C ILE A 30 1.97 -13.44 -65.96
N THR A 31 2.29 -13.47 -64.67
CA THR A 31 1.94 -14.60 -63.80
C THR A 31 0.46 -14.55 -63.46
N ILE A 32 -0.30 -15.48 -64.03
CA ILE A 32 -1.71 -15.69 -63.70
C ILE A 32 -1.86 -16.89 -62.77
N THR A 33 -2.85 -16.84 -61.89
CA THR A 33 -3.27 -17.95 -61.04
C THR A 33 -4.78 -18.11 -61.13
N SER A 34 -5.26 -19.35 -60.95
CA SER A 34 -6.68 -19.73 -61.03
C SER A 34 -7.40 -19.17 -62.26
N PHE A 35 -7.07 -19.68 -63.45
CA PHE A 35 -7.78 -19.40 -64.70
C PHE A 35 -9.01 -20.32 -64.75
N VAL A 36 -10.21 -19.76 -64.53
CA VAL A 36 -11.46 -20.52 -64.39
C VAL A 36 -12.49 -19.99 -65.38
N LYS A 37 -13.17 -20.89 -66.10
CA LYS A 37 -14.29 -20.55 -66.98
C LYS A 37 -15.53 -20.25 -66.13
N THR A 38 -16.16 -19.10 -66.34
CA THR A 38 -17.35 -18.68 -65.60
C THR A 38 -18.61 -18.71 -66.46
N ASP A 39 -18.49 -18.53 -67.78
CA ASP A 39 -19.61 -18.54 -68.75
C ASP A 39 -19.14 -19.04 -70.13
N GLN A 40 -20.03 -19.12 -71.13
CA GLN A 40 -19.75 -19.71 -72.47
C GLN A 40 -18.48 -19.15 -73.13
N TYR A 41 -18.22 -17.84 -72.98
CA TYR A 41 -17.02 -17.16 -73.51
C TYR A 41 -16.25 -16.35 -72.46
N THR A 42 -16.56 -16.53 -71.18
CA THR A 42 -16.01 -15.65 -70.14
C THR A 42 -15.11 -16.41 -69.18
N TYR A 43 -13.88 -15.93 -69.06
CA TYR A 43 -12.86 -16.50 -68.20
C TYR A 43 -12.47 -15.50 -67.11
N GLN A 44 -12.31 -16.00 -65.88
CA GLN A 44 -11.78 -15.24 -64.77
C GLN A 44 -10.38 -15.70 -64.42
N PHE A 45 -9.49 -14.75 -64.15
CA PHE A 45 -8.13 -15.06 -63.71
C PHE A 45 -7.66 -14.08 -62.65
N LYS A 46 -6.74 -14.57 -61.80
CA LYS A 46 -6.12 -13.78 -60.74
C LYS A 46 -4.71 -13.41 -61.16
N ALA A 47 -4.40 -12.12 -61.17
CA ALA A 47 -3.07 -11.62 -61.49
C ALA A 47 -2.58 -10.64 -60.44
N SER A 48 -1.26 -10.48 -60.30
CA SER A 48 -0.70 -9.50 -59.37
C SER A 48 -1.17 -8.08 -59.72
N PRO A 49 -1.48 -7.23 -58.73
CA PRO A 49 -1.89 -5.84 -58.95
C PRO A 49 -0.91 -5.02 -59.80
N LEU A 50 0.37 -5.38 -59.78
CA LEU A 50 1.44 -4.75 -60.56
C LEU A 50 1.26 -4.92 -62.08
N HIS A 51 0.58 -5.99 -62.52
CA HIS A 51 0.38 -6.28 -63.93
C HIS A 51 -0.89 -5.61 -64.50
N HIS A 52 -1.61 -4.80 -63.72
CA HIS A 52 -2.87 -4.17 -64.12
C HIS A 52 -2.75 -3.42 -65.46
N HIS A 53 -1.76 -2.53 -65.60
CA HIS A 53 -1.57 -1.74 -66.82
C HIS A 53 -1.24 -2.62 -68.04
N LYS A 54 -0.34 -3.60 -67.86
CA LYS A 54 0.04 -4.55 -68.91
C LYS A 54 -1.14 -5.40 -69.38
N ILE A 55 -2.01 -5.82 -68.47
CA ILE A 55 -3.20 -6.62 -68.79
C ILE A 55 -4.23 -5.77 -69.55
N MET A 56 -4.48 -4.54 -69.12
CA MET A 56 -5.46 -3.65 -69.78
C MET A 56 -5.05 -3.25 -71.21
N GLN A 57 -3.75 -3.13 -71.50
CA GLN A 57 -3.25 -2.86 -72.86
C GLN A 57 -3.24 -4.10 -73.77
N SER A 58 -3.13 -5.29 -73.19
CA SER A 58 -2.85 -6.51 -73.97
C SER A 58 -4.10 -7.19 -74.51
N PHE A 59 -5.26 -6.90 -73.93
CA PHE A 59 -6.49 -7.61 -74.23
C PHE A 59 -7.65 -6.61 -74.36
N LYS A 60 -8.28 -6.56 -75.54
CA LYS A 60 -9.52 -5.82 -75.74
C LYS A 60 -10.66 -6.60 -75.06
N GLY A 61 -11.35 -5.97 -74.09
CA GLY A 61 -12.49 -6.59 -73.39
C GLY A 61 -12.21 -7.12 -71.98
N VAL A 62 -11.08 -6.78 -71.35
CA VAL A 62 -10.83 -7.11 -69.93
C VAL A 62 -11.64 -6.18 -69.03
N LYS A 63 -12.43 -6.78 -68.13
CA LYS A 63 -13.08 -6.07 -67.03
C LYS A 63 -12.37 -6.37 -65.72
N PHE A 64 -11.98 -5.31 -65.01
CA PHE A 64 -11.50 -5.42 -63.63
C PHE A 64 -12.72 -5.65 -62.71
N VAL A 65 -12.71 -6.74 -61.93
CA VAL A 65 -13.85 -7.12 -61.09
C VAL A 65 -13.65 -6.67 -59.66
N ARG A 66 -12.57 -7.13 -59.00
CA ARG A 66 -12.30 -6.84 -57.60
C ARG A 66 -10.83 -7.02 -57.24
N LYS A 67 -10.35 -6.28 -56.24
CA LYS A 67 -9.03 -6.52 -55.62
C LYS A 67 -9.23 -7.56 -54.52
N GLU A 68 -8.59 -8.72 -54.61
CA GLU A 68 -8.55 -9.69 -53.52
C GLU A 68 -7.23 -9.57 -52.74
N GLY A 69 -7.33 -9.68 -51.43
CA GLY A 69 -6.21 -9.56 -50.50
C GLY A 69 -6.22 -8.28 -49.67
N VAL A 70 -5.13 -8.08 -48.93
CA VAL A 70 -5.03 -7.06 -47.86
C VAL A 70 -5.26 -5.64 -48.37
N LEU A 71 -4.79 -5.33 -49.59
CA LEU A 71 -5.01 -4.02 -50.23
C LEU A 71 -6.48 -3.72 -50.55
N GLY A 72 -7.27 -4.74 -50.90
CA GLY A 72 -8.70 -4.60 -51.14
C GLY A 72 -9.46 -4.32 -49.84
N ILE A 73 -9.08 -5.01 -48.76
CA ILE A 73 -9.64 -4.84 -47.42
C ILE A 73 -9.34 -3.44 -46.90
N ILE A 74 -8.07 -3.00 -46.91
CA ILE A 74 -7.67 -1.66 -46.46
C ILE A 74 -8.39 -0.56 -47.24
N ARG A 75 -8.55 -0.71 -48.55
CA ARG A 75 -9.28 0.27 -49.37
C ARG A 75 -10.76 0.33 -49.01
N ASN A 76 -11.43 -0.80 -48.78
CA ASN A 76 -12.82 -0.80 -48.34
C ASN A 76 -13.00 -0.21 -46.92
N LEU A 77 -12.05 -0.48 -46.01
CA LEU A 77 -12.03 0.14 -44.69
C LEU A 77 -11.88 1.66 -44.78
N ILE A 78 -10.97 2.17 -45.61
CA ILE A 78 -10.74 3.63 -45.70
C ILE A 78 -11.80 4.33 -46.58
N SER A 79 -12.42 3.63 -47.53
CA SER A 79 -13.38 4.24 -48.47
C SER A 79 -14.76 4.46 -47.86
N SER A 80 -15.10 3.81 -46.74
CA SER A 80 -16.41 3.93 -46.11
C SER A 80 -16.40 5.01 -45.03
N ARG A 81 -17.27 6.02 -45.17
CA ARG A 81 -17.40 7.12 -44.19
C ARG A 81 -17.70 6.60 -42.79
N THR A 82 -18.51 5.55 -42.68
CA THR A 82 -18.87 4.90 -41.42
C THR A 82 -17.65 4.32 -40.70
N THR A 83 -16.71 3.70 -41.41
CA THR A 83 -15.49 3.14 -40.82
C THR A 83 -14.56 4.22 -40.30
N ILE A 84 -14.41 5.33 -41.03
CA ILE A 84 -13.62 6.49 -40.56
C ILE A 84 -14.24 7.08 -39.29
N ILE A 85 -15.57 7.26 -39.27
CA ILE A 85 -16.27 7.79 -38.09
C ILE A 85 -16.10 6.84 -36.89
N ALA A 86 -16.26 5.53 -37.10
CA ALA A 86 -16.05 4.54 -36.05
C ALA A 86 -14.60 4.53 -35.52
N LEU A 87 -13.62 4.73 -36.40
CA LEU A 87 -12.21 4.85 -36.00
C LEU A 87 -11.98 6.11 -35.15
N ILE A 88 -12.52 7.25 -35.54
CA ILE A 88 -12.42 8.51 -34.78
C ILE A 88 -13.08 8.34 -33.40
N ILE A 89 -14.30 7.80 -33.35
CA ILE A 89 -14.99 7.51 -32.10
C ILE A 89 -14.18 6.55 -31.24
N GLY A 90 -13.60 5.49 -31.82
CA GLY A 90 -12.75 4.56 -31.10
C GLY A 90 -11.53 5.24 -30.46
N ILE A 91 -10.85 6.12 -31.21
CA ILE A 91 -9.72 6.90 -30.69
C ILE A 91 -10.18 7.84 -29.57
N LEU A 92 -11.31 8.53 -29.75
CA LEU A 92 -11.87 9.41 -28.71
C LEU A 92 -12.23 8.62 -27.45
N CYS A 93 -12.84 7.44 -27.59
CA CYS A 93 -13.17 6.56 -26.48
C CYS A 93 -11.91 6.10 -25.73
N ILE A 94 -10.85 5.67 -26.44
CA ILE A 94 -9.59 5.26 -25.80
C ILE A 94 -8.98 6.41 -24.99
N ASN A 95 -8.95 7.62 -25.56
CA ASN A 95 -8.45 8.80 -24.84
C ASN A 95 -9.34 9.13 -23.63
N TYR A 96 -10.66 9.04 -23.78
CA TYR A 96 -11.61 9.27 -22.69
C TYR A 96 -11.40 8.29 -21.54
N PHE A 97 -11.32 6.98 -21.82
CA PHE A 97 -11.09 5.95 -20.80
C PHE A 97 -9.70 6.03 -20.16
N SER A 98 -8.68 6.50 -20.89
CA SER A 98 -7.34 6.71 -20.34
C SER A 98 -7.28 7.80 -19.27
N SER A 99 -8.27 8.69 -19.22
CA SER A 99 -8.36 9.79 -18.25
C SER A 99 -9.01 9.39 -16.92
N PHE A 100 -9.42 8.13 -16.74
CA PHE A 100 -10.04 7.65 -15.51
C PHE A 100 -9.16 6.68 -14.72
N ILE A 101 -9.39 6.63 -13.41
CA ILE A 101 -8.81 5.65 -12.50
C ILE A 101 -9.59 4.34 -12.66
N LEU A 102 -9.01 3.34 -13.31
CA LEU A 102 -9.67 2.04 -13.49
C LEU A 102 -9.55 1.16 -12.24
N ARG A 103 -8.38 1.19 -11.60
CA ARG A 103 -8.10 0.34 -10.45
C ARG A 103 -7.14 1.02 -9.49
N ILE A 104 -7.34 0.74 -8.20
CA ILE A 104 -6.45 1.13 -7.11
C ILE A 104 -5.88 -0.15 -6.52
N SER A 105 -4.55 -0.21 -6.41
CA SER A 105 -3.83 -1.30 -5.76
C SER A 105 -3.19 -0.77 -4.49
N ILE A 106 -3.61 -1.26 -3.34
CA ILE A 106 -3.03 -0.91 -2.05
C ILE A 106 -2.05 -2.01 -1.66
N LYS A 107 -0.85 -1.63 -1.21
CA LYS A 107 0.19 -2.54 -0.73
C LYS A 107 0.78 -1.98 0.56
N GLY A 108 0.68 -2.73 1.64
CA GLY A 108 1.32 -2.36 2.91
C GLY A 108 1.61 -3.56 3.80
N ASP A 109 2.25 -3.28 4.92
CA ASP A 109 2.66 -4.24 5.95
C ASP A 109 1.59 -4.49 7.03
N ALA A 110 0.60 -3.59 7.16
CA ALA A 110 -0.46 -3.69 8.15
C ALA A 110 -1.86 -3.64 7.50
N PRO A 111 -2.48 -4.81 7.20
CA PRO A 111 -3.80 -4.89 6.57
C PRO A 111 -4.91 -4.19 7.38
N SER A 112 -4.75 -4.08 8.71
CA SER A 112 -5.71 -3.40 9.59
C SER A 112 -5.91 -1.92 9.27
N LEU A 113 -4.95 -1.26 8.61
CA LEU A 113 -5.02 0.15 8.24
C LEU A 113 -5.66 0.38 6.85
N GLU A 114 -5.85 -0.67 6.05
CA GLU A 114 -6.39 -0.53 4.69
C GLU A 114 -7.77 0.15 4.64
N PRO A 115 -8.76 -0.21 5.50
CA PRO A 115 -10.07 0.44 5.45
C PRO A 115 -9.99 1.94 5.76
N LEU A 116 -9.10 2.33 6.69
CA LEU A 116 -8.88 3.73 7.02
C LEU A 116 -8.25 4.48 5.85
N ILE A 117 -7.22 3.89 5.22
CA ILE A 117 -6.55 4.47 4.06
C ILE A 117 -7.53 4.64 2.90
N VAL A 118 -8.36 3.63 2.60
CA VAL A 118 -9.41 3.71 1.57
C VAL A 118 -10.35 4.88 1.86
N LYS A 119 -10.84 4.99 3.09
CA LYS A 119 -11.75 6.07 3.50
C LYS A 119 -11.10 7.44 3.37
N THR A 120 -9.82 7.57 3.71
CA THR A 120 -9.07 8.83 3.54
C THR A 120 -8.90 9.17 2.07
N LEU A 121 -8.54 8.22 1.22
CA LEU A 121 -8.40 8.41 -0.23
C LEU A 121 -9.72 8.87 -0.89
N GLU A 122 -10.85 8.34 -0.44
CA GLU A 122 -12.18 8.75 -0.92
C GLU A 122 -12.46 10.23 -0.65
N LYS A 123 -12.00 10.80 0.48
CA LYS A 123 -12.13 12.24 0.77
C LYS A 123 -11.43 13.11 -0.29
N TYR A 124 -10.30 12.63 -0.81
CA TYR A 124 -9.51 13.30 -1.84
C TYR A 124 -9.92 12.91 -3.27
N ASN A 125 -11.11 12.31 -3.45
CA ASN A 125 -11.62 11.86 -4.74
C ASN A 125 -10.75 10.80 -5.45
N ILE A 126 -9.88 10.09 -4.71
CA ILE A 126 -9.10 8.97 -5.24
C ILE A 126 -9.90 7.68 -5.05
N LYS A 127 -10.82 7.43 -6.00
CA LYS A 127 -11.64 6.21 -6.05
C LYS A 127 -11.71 5.66 -7.48
N PRO A 128 -12.09 4.38 -7.66
CA PRO A 128 -12.32 3.85 -9.00
C PRO A 128 -13.36 4.68 -9.76
N TYR A 129 -13.17 4.82 -11.07
CA TYR A 129 -14.01 5.57 -12.01
C TYR A 129 -14.01 7.10 -11.85
N ASN A 130 -13.17 7.65 -10.97
CA ASN A 130 -12.93 9.09 -10.91
C ASN A 130 -11.88 9.55 -11.93
N TYR A 131 -11.89 10.86 -12.23
CA TYR A 131 -10.91 11.48 -13.12
C TYR A 131 -9.50 11.35 -12.56
N LEU A 132 -8.56 11.05 -13.44
CA LEU A 132 -7.17 10.82 -13.11
C LEU A 132 -6.49 12.18 -12.88
N LEU A 133 -6.03 12.40 -11.64
CA LEU A 133 -5.36 13.63 -11.26
C LEU A 133 -3.96 13.74 -11.90
N ASP A 134 -3.50 14.99 -12.02
CA ASP A 134 -2.14 15.30 -12.44
C ASP A 134 -1.12 14.90 -11.36
N ASN A 135 0.13 14.71 -11.78
CA ASN A 135 1.18 14.26 -10.86
C ASN A 135 1.45 15.26 -9.73
N GLU A 136 1.32 16.57 -10.00
CA GLU A 136 1.50 17.62 -8.99
C GLU A 136 0.41 17.54 -7.90
N LYS A 137 -0.86 17.47 -8.31
CA LYS A 137 -1.99 17.28 -7.38
C LYS A 137 -1.90 15.98 -6.59
N LEU A 138 -1.42 14.90 -7.22
CA LEU A 138 -1.20 13.63 -6.52
C LEU A 138 -0.11 13.74 -5.46
N LEU A 139 0.94 14.52 -5.71
CA LEU A 139 2.00 14.76 -4.73
C LEU A 139 1.50 15.61 -3.56
N GLU A 140 0.71 16.65 -3.84
CA GLU A 140 0.04 17.44 -2.79
C GLU A 140 -0.84 16.56 -1.90
N ILE A 141 -1.72 15.75 -2.51
CA ILE A 141 -2.58 14.82 -1.77
C ILE A 141 -1.77 13.78 -1.00
N GLU A 142 -0.68 13.24 -1.58
CA GLU A 142 0.22 12.32 -0.88
C GLU A 142 0.77 12.95 0.40
N THR A 143 1.24 14.20 0.32
CA THR A 143 1.77 14.92 1.48
C THR A 143 0.71 15.23 2.53
N GLU A 144 -0.51 15.59 2.13
CA GLU A 144 -1.60 15.84 3.06
C GLU A 144 -2.08 14.57 3.77
N ILE A 145 -2.23 13.46 3.02
CA ILE A 145 -2.59 12.15 3.62
C ILE A 145 -1.50 11.67 4.58
N ALA A 146 -0.22 11.84 4.20
CA ALA A 146 0.90 11.49 5.06
C ALA A 146 0.90 12.28 6.38
N LYS A 147 0.43 13.54 6.36
CA LYS A 147 0.24 14.34 7.58
C LYS A 147 -0.95 13.86 8.41
N GLU A 148 -2.11 13.61 7.79
CA GLU A 148 -3.33 13.15 8.49
C GLU A 148 -3.10 11.80 9.19
N LEU A 149 -2.33 10.90 8.57
CA LEU A 149 -2.09 9.55 9.08
C LEU A 149 -0.74 9.39 9.81
N ARG A 150 -0.06 10.49 10.15
CA ARG A 150 1.30 10.49 10.73
C ARG A 150 1.45 9.67 12.01
N GLU A 151 0.38 9.50 12.78
CA GLU A 151 0.42 8.68 14.01
C GLU A 151 0.49 7.17 13.72
N GLN A 152 -0.02 6.74 12.58
CA GLN A 152 -0.25 5.33 12.27
C GLN A 152 0.64 4.83 11.13
N VAL A 153 1.01 5.72 10.20
CA VAL A 153 1.76 5.45 8.99
C VAL A 153 3.04 6.27 9.01
N GLU A 154 4.19 5.62 8.82
CA GLU A 154 5.51 6.27 8.78
C GLU A 154 5.89 6.68 7.37
N PHE A 155 5.44 5.91 6.38
CA PHE A 155 5.70 6.20 4.98
C PHE A 155 4.44 5.94 4.17
N PHE A 156 4.11 6.88 3.29
CA PHE A 156 2.96 6.81 2.41
C PHE A 156 3.36 7.34 1.04
N GLN A 157 3.01 6.61 -0.02
CA GLN A 157 3.36 6.98 -1.39
C GLN A 157 2.23 6.62 -2.36
N ILE A 158 1.95 7.53 -3.30
CA ILE A 158 1.01 7.32 -4.40
C ILE A 158 1.79 7.28 -5.72
N ARG A 159 1.58 6.23 -6.51
CA ARG A 159 2.17 6.09 -7.85
C ARG A 159 1.10 5.87 -8.91
N LYS A 160 1.14 6.68 -9.96
CA LYS A 160 0.29 6.57 -11.14
C LYS A 160 1.02 5.82 -12.27
N ARG A 161 0.38 4.81 -12.85
CA ARG A 161 0.86 4.08 -14.04
C ARG A 161 -0.30 3.91 -15.02
N GLY A 162 -0.44 4.84 -15.97
CA GLY A 162 -1.64 4.94 -16.80
C GLY A 162 -2.88 5.15 -15.93
N SER A 163 -3.93 4.36 -16.15
CA SER A 163 -5.17 4.38 -15.37
C SER A 163 -5.12 3.57 -14.05
N LEU A 164 -3.94 3.05 -13.66
CA LEU A 164 -3.74 2.31 -12.42
C LEU A 164 -3.04 3.18 -11.38
N ILE A 165 -3.63 3.29 -10.20
CA ILE A 165 -2.99 3.90 -9.03
C ILE A 165 -2.48 2.81 -8.10
N THR A 166 -1.22 2.90 -7.71
CA THR A 166 -0.59 2.01 -6.72
C THR A 166 -0.23 2.82 -5.48
N ILE A 167 -0.67 2.35 -4.33
CA ILE A 167 -0.44 3.00 -3.04
C ILE A 167 0.45 2.08 -2.23
N ARG A 168 1.52 2.65 -1.67
CA ARG A 168 2.44 1.95 -0.78
C ARG A 168 2.45 2.63 0.57
N TYR A 169 2.30 1.86 1.64
CA TYR A 169 2.41 2.38 2.99
C TYR A 169 3.15 1.44 3.92
N PHE A 170 3.78 2.01 4.95
CA PHE A 170 4.39 1.27 6.04
C PHE A 170 3.85 1.78 7.38
N LYS A 171 3.45 0.87 8.25
CA LYS A 171 2.98 1.18 9.60
C LYS A 171 4.10 1.83 10.39
N ARG A 172 3.75 2.84 11.18
CA ARG A 172 4.68 3.50 12.08
C ARG A 172 5.20 2.53 13.14
N ARG A 173 6.52 2.45 13.26
CA ARG A 173 7.17 1.75 14.37
C ARG A 173 7.06 2.62 15.62
N VAL A 174 6.39 2.09 16.65
CA VAL A 174 6.40 2.72 17.96
C VAL A 174 7.75 2.40 18.59
N SER A 175 8.59 3.41 18.80
CA SER A 175 9.81 3.22 19.59
C SER A 175 9.42 2.71 20.98
N PRO A 176 10.16 1.75 21.55
CA PRO A 176 9.93 1.35 22.93
C PRO A 176 10.07 2.58 23.82
N ILE A 177 9.06 2.82 24.66
CA ILE A 177 9.13 3.87 25.67
C ILE A 177 10.27 3.47 26.61
N ILE A 178 11.36 4.25 26.59
CA ILE A 178 12.45 4.05 27.55
C ILE A 178 11.88 4.48 28.91
N PRO A 179 11.83 3.60 29.93
CA PRO A 179 11.34 4.01 31.24
C PRO A 179 12.22 5.14 31.78
N VAL A 180 11.59 6.20 32.29
CA VAL A 180 12.31 7.29 32.95
C VAL A 180 13.01 6.71 34.17
N LEU A 181 14.34 6.80 34.19
CA LEU A 181 15.15 6.35 35.32
C LEU A 181 15.04 7.41 36.42
N GLY A 182 14.64 7.00 37.62
CA GLY A 182 14.49 7.89 38.77
C GLY A 182 15.81 8.16 39.49
N GLU A 183 15.77 9.08 40.46
CA GLU A 183 16.87 9.31 41.39
C GLU A 183 16.91 8.24 42.50
N ASN A 184 17.69 8.48 43.55
CA ASN A 184 17.79 7.61 44.72
C ASN A 184 16.42 7.26 45.35
N LEU A 185 16.22 6.00 45.71
CA LEU A 185 15.03 5.55 46.43
C LEU A 185 15.28 5.60 47.94
N TYR A 186 14.45 6.35 48.66
CA TYR A 186 14.51 6.48 50.12
C TYR A 186 13.28 5.82 50.78
N ALA A 187 13.45 5.32 52.00
CA ALA A 187 12.35 4.82 52.81
C ALA A 187 11.43 5.97 53.25
N GLN A 188 10.12 5.90 53.00
CA GLN A 188 9.20 6.93 53.51
C GLN A 188 8.69 6.64 54.92
N LYS A 189 8.88 5.42 55.42
CA LYS A 189 8.42 4.94 56.73
C LYS A 189 9.43 3.96 57.30
N ASP A 190 9.40 3.82 58.62
CA ASP A 190 10.15 2.78 59.32
C ASP A 190 9.55 1.41 59.02
N GLY A 191 10.39 0.40 58.78
CA GLY A 191 9.92 -0.95 58.50
C GLY A 191 11.02 -1.98 58.33
N LEU A 192 10.60 -3.24 58.26
CA LEU A 192 11.47 -4.38 58.00
C LEU A 192 11.41 -4.75 56.51
N VAL A 193 12.53 -4.63 55.80
CA VAL A 193 12.62 -4.96 54.36
C VAL A 193 12.36 -6.46 54.18
N ARG A 194 11.42 -6.81 53.31
CA ARG A 194 11.13 -8.21 52.97
C ARG A 194 11.84 -8.64 51.70
N TYR A 195 11.59 -7.91 50.62
CA TYR A 195 12.21 -8.18 49.32
C TYR A 195 12.22 -6.90 48.49
N PHE A 196 13.05 -6.87 47.46
CA PHE A 196 13.16 -5.76 46.52
C PHE A 196 13.16 -6.28 45.09
N ARG A 197 12.51 -5.53 44.18
CA ARG A 197 12.51 -5.80 42.74
C ARG A 197 13.13 -4.60 42.05
N VAL A 198 14.43 -4.68 41.81
CA VAL A 198 15.22 -3.59 41.22
C VAL A 198 15.75 -4.05 39.86
N SER A 199 15.42 -3.30 38.82
CA SER A 199 15.91 -3.50 37.46
C SER A 199 17.16 -2.66 37.18
N ASN A 200 17.20 -1.40 37.67
CA ASN A 200 18.36 -0.51 37.60
C ASN A 200 18.62 0.18 38.95
N GLY A 201 19.89 0.39 39.28
CA GLY A 201 20.36 1.01 40.54
C GLY A 201 21.04 0.02 41.49
N GLN A 202 21.90 0.53 42.39
CA GLN A 202 22.61 -0.28 43.37
C GLN A 202 21.78 -0.43 44.65
N VAL A 203 21.46 -1.66 45.04
CA VAL A 203 20.72 -1.93 46.28
C VAL A 203 21.65 -1.77 47.48
N MET A 204 21.28 -0.89 48.41
CA MET A 204 22.08 -0.56 49.60
C MET A 204 21.60 -1.29 50.86
N VAL A 205 20.51 -2.06 50.75
CA VAL A 205 19.85 -2.77 51.86
C VAL A 205 19.73 -4.27 51.59
N LYS A 206 19.66 -5.07 52.66
CA LYS A 206 19.50 -6.53 52.59
C LYS A 206 18.08 -6.95 52.99
N GLU A 207 17.69 -8.15 52.58
CA GLU A 207 16.47 -8.78 53.08
C GLU A 207 16.51 -8.93 54.60
N ASN A 208 15.37 -8.71 55.25
CA ASN A 208 15.20 -8.68 56.72
C ASN A 208 16.04 -7.61 57.44
N GLN A 209 16.49 -6.57 56.74
CA GLN A 209 17.09 -5.39 57.37
C GLN A 209 16.00 -4.42 57.85
N TYR A 210 16.17 -3.89 59.06
CA TYR A 210 15.34 -2.79 59.56
C TYR A 210 15.82 -1.46 58.98
N VAL A 211 14.91 -0.68 58.41
CA VAL A 211 15.18 0.63 57.81
C VAL A 211 14.30 1.70 58.47
N ARG A 212 14.85 2.89 58.64
CA ARG A 212 14.15 4.07 59.14
C ARG A 212 13.72 4.97 57.99
N LYS A 213 12.70 5.80 58.24
CA LYS A 213 12.28 6.85 57.32
C LYS A 213 13.46 7.76 56.99
N GLY A 214 13.73 7.90 55.70
CA GLY A 214 14.84 8.67 55.15
C GLY A 214 16.06 7.84 54.77
N ASP A 215 16.12 6.55 55.12
CA ASP A 215 17.24 5.69 54.76
C ASP A 215 17.31 5.45 53.24
N LEU A 216 18.53 5.43 52.70
CA LEU A 216 18.78 5.14 51.30
C LEU A 216 18.61 3.63 51.04
N LEU A 217 17.61 3.28 50.24
CA LEU A 217 17.30 1.89 49.89
C LEU A 217 18.00 1.46 48.60
N VAL A 218 17.93 2.31 47.58
CA VAL A 218 18.56 2.07 46.27
C VAL A 218 19.26 3.34 45.80
N SER A 219 20.54 3.24 45.49
CA SER A 219 21.36 4.31 44.93
C SER A 219 21.24 4.34 43.41
N ALA A 220 21.09 5.55 42.84
CA ALA A 220 21.16 5.82 41.41
C ALA A 220 22.60 5.76 40.86
N TYR A 221 23.59 5.67 41.74
CA TYR A 221 25.00 5.54 41.41
C TYR A 221 25.49 4.13 41.71
N VAL A 222 26.31 3.58 40.82
CA VAL A 222 27.01 2.30 40.98
C VAL A 222 28.51 2.57 41.10
N ASP A 223 29.15 1.97 42.10
CA ASP A 223 30.61 2.00 42.24
C ASP A 223 31.25 1.02 41.24
N LYS A 224 32.13 1.51 40.35
CA LYS A 224 32.94 0.68 39.45
C LYS A 224 34.14 0.08 40.16
N THR A 225 34.69 -0.99 39.61
CA THR A 225 35.93 -1.65 40.08
C THR A 225 37.11 -0.68 40.21
N ASP A 226 37.13 0.38 39.40
CA ASP A 226 38.17 1.42 39.40
C ASP A 226 37.94 2.52 40.46
N GLY A 227 36.95 2.37 41.34
CA GLY A 227 36.64 3.31 42.43
C GLY A 227 35.86 4.56 42.02
N THR A 228 35.46 4.67 40.75
CA THR A 228 34.63 5.79 40.25
C THR A 228 33.13 5.47 40.33
N ARG A 229 32.31 6.48 40.60
CA ARG A 229 30.84 6.36 40.64
C ARG A 229 30.22 6.71 39.30
N GLU A 230 29.42 5.81 38.73
CA GLU A 230 28.67 6.05 37.50
C GLU A 230 27.18 6.21 37.81
N TYR A 231 26.55 7.24 37.22
CA TYR A 231 25.12 7.44 37.33
C TYR A 231 24.38 6.53 36.35
N VAL A 232 23.56 5.62 36.89
CA VAL A 232 22.75 4.65 36.12
C VAL A 232 21.25 4.86 36.32
N GLY A 233 20.86 5.70 37.28
CA GLY A 233 19.46 5.91 37.66
C GLY A 233 18.81 4.70 38.34
N THR A 234 17.66 4.88 38.97
CA THR A 234 16.93 3.80 39.63
C THR A 234 15.66 3.42 38.88
N LEU A 235 15.41 2.12 38.80
CA LEU A 235 14.13 1.56 38.35
C LEU A 235 13.83 0.33 39.19
N GLY A 236 12.88 0.44 40.10
CA GLY A 236 12.56 -0.66 40.99
C GLY A 236 11.58 -0.29 42.10
N SER A 237 11.26 -1.26 42.93
CA SER A 237 10.43 -1.06 44.13
C SER A 237 10.95 -1.94 45.25
N VAL A 238 11.02 -1.37 46.45
CA VAL A 238 11.43 -2.05 47.69
C VAL A 238 10.20 -2.24 48.57
N TYR A 239 9.98 -3.46 49.05
CA TYR A 239 8.83 -3.82 49.86
C TYR A 239 9.27 -4.07 51.30
N ALA A 240 8.65 -3.36 52.24
CA ALA A 240 8.92 -3.47 53.67
C ALA A 240 7.61 -3.58 54.47
N ASN A 241 7.65 -4.33 55.56
CA ASN A 241 6.58 -4.41 56.54
C ASN A 241 6.71 -3.22 57.49
N THR A 242 5.71 -2.34 57.49
CA THR A 242 5.66 -1.20 58.42
C THR A 242 4.63 -1.44 59.51
N TRP A 243 4.83 -0.81 60.66
CA TRP A 243 3.89 -0.84 61.77
C TRP A 243 3.30 0.55 62.01
N HIS A 244 1.99 0.62 62.18
CA HIS A 244 1.28 1.86 62.45
C HIS A 244 0.70 1.84 63.85
N ARG A 245 0.96 2.90 64.62
CA ARG A 245 0.29 3.14 65.90
C ARG A 245 -0.93 4.00 65.65
N ILE A 246 -2.12 3.43 65.79
CA ILE A 246 -3.38 4.17 65.75
C ILE A 246 -3.79 4.43 67.19
N THR A 247 -3.82 5.71 67.58
CA THR A 247 -4.37 6.12 68.88
C THR A 247 -5.78 6.63 68.63
N ALA A 248 -6.79 5.91 69.10
CA ALA A 248 -8.17 6.37 69.09
C ALA A 248 -8.49 6.98 70.46
N SER A 249 -8.79 8.27 70.49
CA SER A 249 -9.37 8.94 71.67
C SER A 249 -10.88 8.82 71.60
N VAL A 250 -11.51 8.31 72.66
CA VAL A 250 -12.95 8.27 72.82
C VAL A 250 -13.36 9.49 73.65
N ASP A 251 -14.38 10.24 73.22
CA ASP A 251 -14.96 11.33 74.02
C ASP A 251 -15.53 10.78 75.34
N GLU A 252 -15.02 11.30 76.46
CA GLU A 252 -15.36 10.88 77.82
C GLU A 252 -16.86 10.99 78.13
N GLU A 253 -17.61 11.84 77.41
CA GLU A 253 -19.05 12.00 77.59
C GLU A 253 -19.86 10.74 77.25
N LYS A 254 -19.36 9.85 76.39
CA LYS A 254 -20.05 8.59 76.03
C LYS A 254 -19.67 7.39 76.90
N VAL A 255 -18.70 7.53 77.81
CA VAL A 255 -18.17 6.43 78.64
C VAL A 255 -18.83 6.38 80.04
N LYS A 256 -19.57 7.42 80.45
CA LYS A 256 -20.28 7.49 81.75
C LYS A 256 -21.32 6.39 82.01
N GLY A 257 -21.65 5.55 81.02
CA GLY A 257 -22.55 4.40 81.18
C GLY A 257 -21.88 3.08 81.58
N LEU A 258 -20.54 3.02 81.66
CA LEU A 258 -19.79 1.82 82.01
C LEU A 258 -18.84 2.15 83.16
N SER A 259 -19.39 2.24 84.38
CA SER A 259 -18.60 2.14 85.61
C SER A 259 -18.06 0.72 85.72
N ASP A 260 -16.81 0.59 86.15
CA ASP A 260 -16.13 -0.66 86.55
C ASP A 260 -15.17 -1.28 85.52
N ALA A 261 -14.40 -0.47 84.81
CA ALA A 261 -13.12 -0.93 84.25
C ALA A 261 -12.04 0.14 84.40
N ASP A 262 -10.87 -0.25 84.89
CA ASP A 262 -9.66 0.57 84.95
C ASP A 262 -9.41 1.27 83.60
N PRO A 263 -8.93 2.54 83.59
CA PRO A 263 -8.61 3.25 82.36
C PRO A 263 -7.30 2.72 81.77
N LEU A 264 -7.35 1.51 81.23
CA LEU A 264 -6.36 0.92 80.33
C LEU A 264 -7.00 0.67 78.96
N VAL A 265 -7.81 1.60 78.45
CA VAL A 265 -8.36 1.50 77.09
C VAL A 265 -7.42 2.21 76.12
N GLY A 266 -6.24 1.63 75.97
CA GLY A 266 -5.32 1.92 74.87
C GLY A 266 -5.19 0.69 74.00
N VAL A 267 -6.14 0.46 73.09
CA VAL A 267 -6.04 -0.67 72.14
C VAL A 267 -4.94 -0.36 71.13
N GLN A 268 -3.77 -0.99 71.29
CA GLN A 268 -2.70 -0.94 70.29
C GLN A 268 -3.00 -1.94 69.17
N MET A 269 -3.58 -1.47 68.07
CA MET A 269 -3.64 -2.27 66.84
C MET A 269 -2.38 -2.08 66.02
N ILE A 270 -1.67 -3.19 65.77
CA ILE A 270 -0.51 -3.25 64.89
C ILE A 270 -1.02 -3.68 63.50
N SER A 271 -1.19 -2.71 62.59
CA SER A 271 -1.53 -3.00 61.18
C SER A 271 -0.27 -3.15 60.34
N SER A 272 -0.12 -4.28 59.64
CA SER A 272 0.92 -4.49 58.65
C SER A 272 0.52 -3.86 57.32
N GLY A 273 1.31 -2.90 56.84
CA GLY A 273 1.12 -2.26 55.53
C GLY A 273 2.30 -2.52 54.59
N TYR A 274 2.03 -2.54 53.29
CA TYR A 274 3.06 -2.54 52.24
C TYR A 274 3.43 -1.10 51.89
N PHE A 275 4.73 -0.83 51.82
CA PHE A 275 5.25 0.46 51.39
C PHE A 275 5.95 0.32 50.02
N GLN A 276 5.64 1.22 49.07
CA GLN A 276 6.35 1.35 47.80
C GLN A 276 7.22 2.62 47.87
N ALA A 277 8.54 2.44 47.87
CA ALA A 277 9.47 3.57 47.77
C ALA A 277 9.33 4.21 46.38
N VAL A 278 8.73 5.41 46.32
CA VAL A 278 8.71 6.27 45.14
C VAL A 278 9.84 7.27 45.27
N GLY A 279 10.60 7.46 44.19
CA GLY A 279 11.65 8.48 44.11
C GLY A 279 11.08 9.86 44.49
N LYS A 280 11.84 10.64 45.26
CA LYS A 280 11.48 12.06 45.46
C LYS A 280 11.57 12.79 44.11
N PRO A 281 10.69 13.77 43.87
CA PRO A 281 10.87 14.70 42.76
C PRO A 281 12.15 15.53 42.93
#